data_AF-A0A382SZI5-F1
#
_entry.id   AF-A0A382SZI5-F1
#
_cell.length_a   1.000
_cell.length_b   1.000
_cell.length_c   1.000
_cell.angle_alpha   90.00
_cell.angle_beta   90.00
_cell.angle_gamma   90.00
#
_symmetry.space_group_name_H-M   'P 1'
#
loop_
_entity.id
_entity.type
_entity.pdbx_description
1 polymer ?
#
loop_
_entity_poly.entity_id
_entity_poly.type
_entity_poly.pdbx_seq_one_letter_code
_entity_poly.pdbx_strand_id
1 'polypeptide(L)'
;MTQDTHFPPPGRNWERRAPEELGVDPGKLQAAVQFAVDNEVDWPTDLSQQDVGEDARQWSTRLGRFKDRGGPTGLVLRHGYIIAEWGEIDRVDLTYSATKSYVATMAGLAFDRGLIKSVDDPVAAAETGVSIEYSPRAVAAIQRLRDRGDDARLNTAGRGIGVDGFDSTHNASITWRHLLQQTNEWQGWLCGKPDIVDWNRDVETAVARQERKAPGVHWEYNDV
;
A
#
# COMPACT_ATOMS: atom_id res chain seq x y z
N MET A 1 -8.54 -27.70 -22.69
CA MET A 1 -7.08 -27.76 -22.45
C MET A 1 -6.71 -26.43 -21.81
N THR A 2 -6.24 -26.44 -20.56
CA THR A 2 -5.61 -25.26 -19.97
C THR A 2 -4.37 -24.96 -20.81
N GLN A 3 -4.36 -23.84 -21.53
CA GLN A 3 -3.13 -23.38 -22.17
C GLN A 3 -2.10 -23.14 -21.06
N ASP A 4 -0.93 -23.75 -21.18
CA ASP A 4 0.18 -23.53 -20.25
C ASP A 4 0.52 -22.04 -20.24
N THR A 5 0.34 -21.40 -19.08
CA THR A 5 0.72 -20.00 -18.89
C THR A 5 2.24 -19.91 -18.95
N HIS A 6 2.78 -19.21 -19.94
CA HIS A 6 4.21 -18.94 -19.99
C HIS A 6 4.59 -17.93 -18.90
N PHE A 7 5.65 -18.20 -18.16
CA PHE A 7 6.27 -17.23 -17.26
C PHE A 7 7.74 -17.14 -17.64
N PRO A 8 8.30 -15.93 -17.86
CA PRO A 8 9.72 -15.80 -18.13
C PRO A 8 10.53 -16.29 -16.91
N PRO A 9 11.70 -16.92 -17.12
CA PRO A 9 12.60 -17.23 -16.02
C PRO A 9 13.02 -15.94 -15.27
N PRO A 10 13.40 -16.03 -13.99
CA PRO A 10 13.93 -14.88 -13.26
C PRO A 10 15.06 -14.17 -14.03
N GLY A 11 14.98 -12.84 -14.13
CA GLY A 11 16.00 -12.03 -14.82
C GLY A 11 15.91 -12.01 -16.34
N ARG A 12 14.84 -12.55 -16.95
CA ARG A 12 14.54 -12.43 -18.38
C ARG A 12 13.40 -11.45 -18.63
N ASN A 13 13.45 -10.76 -19.76
CA ASN A 13 12.36 -9.89 -20.20
C ASN A 13 11.18 -10.72 -20.69
N TRP A 14 9.96 -10.24 -20.41
CA TRP A 14 8.73 -10.80 -20.98
C TRP A 14 8.77 -10.68 -22.51
N GLU A 15 8.39 -11.76 -23.19
CA GLU A 15 8.32 -11.79 -24.65
C GLU A 15 7.10 -10.98 -25.13
N ARG A 16 7.27 -10.28 -26.26
CA ARG A 16 6.21 -9.52 -26.93
C ARG A 16 5.63 -10.35 -28.06
N ARG A 17 4.30 -10.35 -28.19
CA ARG A 17 3.60 -11.00 -29.31
C ARG A 17 2.52 -10.11 -29.89
N ALA A 18 2.23 -10.34 -31.16
CA ALA A 18 1.09 -9.69 -31.79
C ALA A 18 -0.21 -10.19 -31.13
N PRO A 19 -1.18 -9.31 -30.82
CA PRO A 19 -2.40 -9.69 -30.13
C PRO A 19 -3.20 -10.78 -30.87
N GLU A 20 -3.16 -10.79 -32.21
CA GLU A 20 -3.88 -11.74 -33.06
C GLU A 20 -3.37 -13.17 -32.86
N GLU A 21 -2.08 -13.34 -32.59
CA GLU A 21 -1.46 -14.65 -32.31
C GLU A 21 -2.04 -15.30 -31.05
N LEU A 22 -2.59 -14.48 -30.14
CA LEU A 22 -3.21 -14.92 -28.90
C LEU A 22 -4.74 -14.77 -28.91
N GLY A 23 -5.33 -14.60 -30.10
CA GLY A 23 -6.78 -14.49 -30.29
C GLY A 23 -7.38 -13.20 -29.75
N VAL A 24 -6.58 -12.14 -29.62
CA VAL A 24 -7.04 -10.80 -29.21
C VAL A 24 -7.21 -9.94 -30.45
N ASP A 25 -8.34 -9.22 -30.53
CA ASP A 25 -8.62 -8.27 -31.60
C ASP A 25 -7.73 -7.02 -31.44
N PRO A 26 -6.88 -6.70 -32.44
CA PRO A 26 -5.94 -5.59 -32.34
C PRO A 26 -6.62 -4.23 -32.30
N GLY A 27 -7.72 -4.07 -33.04
CA GLY A 27 -8.47 -2.81 -33.08
C GLY A 27 -9.11 -2.50 -31.73
N LYS A 28 -9.67 -3.51 -31.07
CA LYS A 28 -10.25 -3.37 -29.72
C LYS A 28 -9.17 -3.14 -28.66
N LEU A 29 -8.04 -3.83 -28.75
CA LEU A 29 -6.92 -3.62 -27.83
C LEU A 29 -6.37 -2.20 -27.98
N GLN A 30 -6.16 -1.74 -29.21
CA GLN A 30 -5.70 -0.38 -29.49
C GLN A 30 -6.71 0.67 -28.98
N ALA A 31 -8.01 0.43 -29.15
CA ALA A 31 -9.03 1.33 -28.61
C ALA A 31 -9.00 1.41 -27.07
N ALA A 32 -8.75 0.30 -26.38
CA ALA A 32 -8.60 0.28 -24.92
C ALA A 32 -7.31 0.99 -24.45
N VAL A 33 -6.20 0.81 -25.17
CA VAL A 33 -4.95 1.55 -24.91
C VAL A 33 -5.18 3.05 -25.11
N GLN A 34 -5.81 3.44 -26.21
CA GLN A 34 -6.11 4.85 -26.49
C GLN A 34 -7.02 5.44 -25.42
N PHE A 35 -8.04 4.71 -24.97
CA PHE A 35 -8.89 5.14 -23.87
C PHE A 35 -8.07 5.41 -22.59
N ALA A 36 -7.14 4.52 -22.23
CA ALA A 36 -6.29 4.73 -21.06
C ALA A 36 -5.37 5.96 -21.19
N VAL A 37 -4.85 6.23 -22.40
CA VAL A 37 -4.03 7.42 -22.67
C VAL A 37 -4.86 8.71 -22.64
N ASP A 38 -6.07 8.68 -23.21
CA ASP A 38 -6.96 9.84 -23.31
C ASP A 38 -7.62 10.20 -21.97
N ASN A 39 -7.75 9.24 -21.06
CA ASN A 39 -8.37 9.40 -19.73
C ASN A 39 -7.33 9.41 -18.62
N GLU A 40 -6.19 10.03 -18.89
CA GLU A 40 -5.19 10.25 -17.85
C GLU A 40 -5.75 11.09 -16.70
N VAL A 41 -5.32 10.78 -15.48
CA VAL A 41 -5.74 11.52 -14.30
C VAL A 41 -5.24 12.96 -14.34
N ASP A 42 -6.11 13.91 -14.01
CA ASP A 42 -5.80 15.35 -13.94
C ASP A 42 -5.04 15.74 -12.64
N TRP A 43 -4.13 14.88 -12.20
CA TRP A 43 -3.25 15.17 -11.07
C TRP A 43 -2.01 15.90 -11.57
N PRO A 44 -1.43 16.83 -10.79
CA PRO A 44 -0.21 17.51 -11.18
C PRO A 44 0.95 16.52 -11.31
N THR A 45 1.84 16.77 -12.27
CA THR A 45 3.05 15.96 -12.45
C THR A 45 4.00 16.10 -11.26
N ASP A 46 4.12 17.32 -10.73
CA ASP A 46 4.84 17.60 -9.48
C ASP A 46 4.01 17.10 -8.29
N LEU A 47 4.41 15.96 -7.75
CA LEU A 47 3.73 15.33 -6.60
C LEU A 47 3.90 16.12 -5.30
N SER A 48 4.75 17.15 -5.26
CA SER A 48 4.78 18.07 -4.12
C SER A 48 3.52 18.94 -4.05
N GLN A 49 2.81 19.11 -5.17
CA GLN A 49 1.55 19.85 -5.29
C GLN A 49 0.31 18.96 -5.09
N GLN A 50 0.47 17.63 -5.03
CA GLN A 50 -0.63 16.68 -4.86
C GLN A 50 -0.66 16.11 -3.45
N ASP A 51 -1.75 16.36 -2.72
CA ASP A 51 -2.11 15.53 -1.56
C ASP A 51 -2.78 14.25 -2.11
N VAL A 52 -2.26 13.09 -1.72
CA VAL A 52 -2.74 11.80 -2.22
C VAL A 52 -3.71 11.22 -1.21
N GLY A 53 -4.94 10.95 -1.65
CA GLY A 53 -6.04 10.48 -0.81
C GLY A 53 -6.90 11.60 -0.27
N GLU A 54 -7.84 11.23 0.59
CA GLU A 54 -8.80 12.15 1.23
C GLU A 54 -8.38 12.53 2.66
N ASP A 55 -7.11 12.29 3.00
CA ASP A 55 -6.56 12.62 4.31
C ASP A 55 -6.72 14.11 4.61
N ALA A 56 -7.18 14.42 5.82
CA ALA A 56 -7.23 15.79 6.28
C ALA A 56 -5.85 16.44 6.18
N ARG A 57 -5.81 17.71 5.75
CA ARG A 57 -4.57 18.47 5.48
C ARG A 57 -3.53 18.42 6.60
N GLN A 58 -3.97 18.33 7.85
CA GLN A 58 -3.10 18.24 9.03
C GLN A 58 -2.33 16.91 9.16
N TRP A 59 -2.73 15.88 8.40
CA TRP A 59 -2.14 14.54 8.37
C TRP A 59 -1.77 14.06 6.96
N SER A 60 -2.06 14.86 5.92
CA SER A 60 -1.75 14.55 4.51
C SER A 60 -0.26 14.71 4.17
N THR A 61 0.58 15.07 5.15
CA THR A 61 1.96 15.40 4.85
C THR A 61 2.76 14.20 4.33
N ARG A 62 3.45 14.44 3.22
CA ARG A 62 4.32 13.47 2.58
C ARG A 62 5.56 13.17 3.44
N LEU A 63 5.80 11.88 3.69
CA LEU A 63 6.98 11.38 4.39
C LEU A 63 7.97 10.74 3.40
N GLY A 64 9.25 11.06 3.57
CA GLY A 64 10.31 10.45 2.77
C GLY A 64 10.58 11.15 1.44
N ARG A 65 11.36 10.49 0.58
CA ARG A 65 11.70 11.00 -0.77
C ARG A 65 10.69 10.45 -1.77
N PHE A 66 10.26 11.30 -2.66
CA PHE A 66 9.51 10.95 -3.85
C PHE A 66 10.07 11.75 -5.03
N LYS A 67 9.65 11.39 -6.24
CA LYS A 67 9.88 12.15 -7.46
C LYS A 67 8.54 12.41 -8.13
N ASP A 68 8.54 13.29 -9.11
CA ASP A 68 7.37 13.56 -9.96
C ASP A 68 6.77 12.27 -10.54
N ARG A 69 5.49 12.27 -10.89
CA ARG A 69 4.84 11.12 -11.53
C ARG A 69 5.18 11.03 -13.02
N GLY A 70 5.07 9.82 -13.57
CA GLY A 70 5.14 9.61 -15.03
C GLY A 70 3.85 10.04 -15.73
N GLY A 71 3.88 10.02 -17.07
CA GLY A 71 2.66 10.05 -17.87
C GLY A 71 1.93 8.69 -17.86
N PRO A 72 0.75 8.59 -18.51
CA PRO A 72 -0.02 7.35 -18.55
C PRO A 72 0.84 6.23 -19.14
N THR A 73 1.01 5.16 -18.36
CA THR A 73 1.90 4.05 -18.68
C THR A 73 1.21 2.74 -18.33
N GLY A 74 1.36 1.73 -19.17
CA GLY A 74 0.82 0.42 -18.87
C GLY A 74 1.22 -0.64 -19.88
N LEU A 75 0.85 -1.86 -19.55
CA LEU A 75 1.06 -3.03 -20.39
C LEU A 75 -0.11 -4.00 -20.24
N VAL A 76 -0.34 -4.81 -21.26
CA VAL A 76 -1.33 -5.89 -21.23
C VAL A 76 -0.61 -7.22 -21.43
N LEU A 77 -0.79 -8.14 -20.47
CA LEU A 77 -0.28 -9.51 -20.56
C LEU A 77 -1.39 -10.47 -20.95
N ARG A 78 -1.08 -11.39 -21.87
CA ARG A 78 -1.94 -12.52 -22.23
C ARG A 78 -1.11 -13.79 -22.34
N HIS A 79 -1.48 -14.82 -21.60
CA HIS A 79 -0.83 -16.15 -21.61
C HIS A 79 0.70 -16.12 -21.41
N GLY A 80 1.24 -15.10 -20.74
CA GLY A 80 2.68 -14.99 -20.54
C GLY A 80 3.41 -14.00 -21.46
N TYR A 81 2.69 -13.32 -22.35
CA TYR A 81 3.28 -12.41 -23.35
C TYR A 81 2.70 -11.01 -23.23
N ILE A 82 3.56 -10.01 -23.43
CA ILE A 82 3.13 -8.63 -23.60
C ILE A 82 2.50 -8.49 -24.99
N ILE A 83 1.26 -8.02 -25.04
CA ILE A 83 0.53 -7.79 -26.31
C ILE A 83 0.22 -6.32 -26.57
N ALA A 84 0.43 -5.45 -25.58
CA ALA A 84 0.41 -4.01 -25.72
C ALA A 84 1.25 -3.37 -24.60
N GLU A 85 1.87 -2.24 -24.91
CA GLU A 85 2.60 -1.39 -23.99
C GLU A 85 2.46 0.07 -24.43
N TRP A 86 2.40 0.99 -23.48
CA TRP A 86 2.39 2.43 -23.73
C TRP A 86 3.07 3.16 -22.59
N GLY A 87 3.64 4.34 -22.87
CA GLY A 87 4.39 5.12 -21.90
C GLY A 87 5.75 4.50 -21.55
N GLU A 88 6.23 4.77 -20.34
CA GLU A 88 7.58 4.44 -19.87
C GLU A 88 7.54 3.26 -18.89
N ILE A 89 7.31 2.04 -19.37
CA ILE A 89 7.01 0.86 -18.52
C ILE A 89 8.13 0.47 -17.52
N ASP A 90 9.37 0.88 -17.77
CA ASP A 90 10.51 0.62 -16.89
C ASP A 90 10.75 1.74 -15.86
N ARG A 91 9.93 2.80 -15.90
CA ARG A 91 10.02 3.92 -14.97
C ARG A 91 9.55 3.49 -13.59
N VAL A 92 10.39 3.69 -12.58
CA VAL A 92 9.97 3.55 -11.18
C VAL A 92 8.95 4.65 -10.85
N ASP A 93 7.76 4.31 -10.38
CA ASP A 93 6.74 5.26 -9.92
C ASP A 93 6.27 4.95 -8.50
N LEU A 94 5.62 5.92 -7.85
CA LEU A 94 4.90 5.64 -6.61
C LEU A 94 3.69 4.78 -6.94
N THR A 95 3.64 3.56 -6.38
CA THR A 95 2.54 2.62 -6.61
C THR A 95 1.43 2.72 -5.55
N TYR A 96 1.60 3.62 -4.57
CA TYR A 96 0.64 3.89 -3.50
C TYR A 96 0.13 2.60 -2.86
N SER A 97 -1.20 2.42 -2.78
CA SER A 97 -1.87 1.30 -2.16
C SER A 97 -1.61 -0.06 -2.80
N ALA A 98 -1.10 -0.12 -4.05
CA ALA A 98 -0.64 -1.39 -4.61
C ALA A 98 0.52 -1.99 -3.78
N THR A 99 1.19 -1.17 -2.96
CA THR A 99 2.17 -1.64 -1.97
C THR A 99 1.62 -2.73 -1.04
N LYS A 100 0.32 -2.65 -0.68
CA LYS A 100 -0.32 -3.64 0.20
C LYS A 100 -0.31 -5.04 -0.41
N SER A 101 -0.42 -5.15 -1.73
CA SER A 101 -0.33 -6.44 -2.42
C SER A 101 1.06 -7.08 -2.28
N TYR A 102 2.13 -6.28 -2.33
CA TYR A 102 3.49 -6.79 -2.11
C TYR A 102 3.67 -7.27 -0.66
N VAL A 103 3.22 -6.48 0.31
CA VAL A 103 3.33 -6.83 1.74
C VAL A 103 2.49 -8.07 2.09
N ALA A 104 1.26 -8.16 1.58
CA ALA A 104 0.42 -9.36 1.74
C ALA A 104 1.07 -10.60 1.10
N THR A 105 1.71 -10.44 -0.07
CA THR A 105 2.46 -11.54 -0.71
C THR A 105 3.64 -11.98 0.15
N MET A 106 4.40 -11.04 0.74
CA MET A 106 5.50 -11.37 1.66
C MET A 106 5.01 -12.12 2.89
N ALA A 107 3.86 -11.72 3.47
CA ALA A 107 3.24 -12.43 4.59
C ALA A 107 2.83 -13.86 4.20
N GLY A 108 2.24 -14.04 3.01
CA GLY A 108 1.92 -15.38 2.47
C GLY A 108 3.17 -16.27 2.33
N LEU A 109 4.26 -15.72 1.77
CA LEU A 109 5.53 -16.45 1.67
C LEU A 109 6.13 -16.79 3.05
N ALA A 110 5.96 -15.91 4.04
CA ALA A 110 6.39 -16.17 5.41
C ALA A 110 5.55 -17.27 6.07
N PHE A 111 4.24 -17.30 5.81
CA PHE A 111 3.34 -18.37 6.23
C PHE A 111 3.71 -19.71 5.60
N ASP A 112 3.92 -19.77 4.29
CA ASP A 112 4.33 -21.00 3.58
C ASP A 112 5.66 -21.56 4.10
N ARG A 113 6.54 -20.69 4.61
CA ARG A 113 7.82 -21.06 5.23
C ARG A 113 7.71 -21.40 6.71
N GLY A 114 6.52 -21.35 7.30
CA GLY A 114 6.29 -21.61 8.72
C GLY A 114 6.82 -20.53 9.67
N LEU A 115 7.18 -19.35 9.17
CA LEU A 115 7.56 -18.19 9.99
C LEU A 115 6.33 -17.56 10.65
N ILE A 116 5.21 -17.55 9.94
CA ILE A 116 3.87 -17.30 10.51
C ILE A 116 3.20 -18.67 10.63
N LYS A 117 2.89 -19.10 11.87
CA LYS A 117 2.33 -20.44 12.12
C LYS A 117 0.84 -20.49 11.85
N SER A 118 0.11 -19.46 12.30
CA SER A 118 -1.30 -19.27 12.03
C SER A 118 -1.57 -17.80 11.73
N VAL A 119 -2.50 -17.54 10.81
CA VAL A 119 -3.00 -16.18 10.60
C VAL A 119 -3.86 -15.70 11.77
N ASP A 120 -4.29 -16.61 12.64
CA ASP A 120 -5.06 -16.30 13.85
C ASP A 120 -4.15 -16.03 15.07
N ASP A 121 -2.83 -16.17 14.92
CA ASP A 121 -1.88 -15.81 15.97
C ASP A 121 -1.78 -14.28 16.10
N PRO A 122 -1.69 -13.72 17.32
CA PRO A 122 -1.39 -12.31 17.53
C PRO A 122 -0.04 -11.92 16.91
N VAL A 123 0.01 -10.79 16.22
CA VAL A 123 1.24 -10.30 15.56
C VAL A 123 2.31 -9.95 16.59
N ALA A 124 1.89 -9.41 17.74
CA ALA A 124 2.77 -9.11 18.88
C ALA A 124 3.63 -10.31 19.33
N ALA A 125 3.12 -11.53 19.19
CA ALA A 125 3.88 -12.74 19.52
C ALA A 125 5.03 -12.99 18.54
N ALA A 126 4.86 -12.64 17.27
CA ALA A 126 5.90 -12.75 16.24
C ALA A 126 7.00 -11.69 16.40
N GLU A 127 6.69 -10.56 17.02
CA GLU A 127 7.65 -9.49 17.32
C GLU A 127 8.41 -9.71 18.64
N THR A 128 8.11 -10.77 19.39
CA THR A 128 8.79 -11.01 20.67
C THR A 128 10.30 -11.19 20.47
N GLY A 129 11.09 -10.27 21.01
CA GLY A 129 12.56 -10.27 20.87
C GLY A 129 13.08 -9.66 19.57
N VAL A 130 12.19 -9.12 18.74
CA VAL A 130 12.50 -8.28 17.58
C VAL A 130 12.09 -6.86 17.93
N SER A 131 12.89 -5.86 17.57
CA SER A 131 12.44 -4.48 17.63
C SER A 131 12.77 -3.78 16.33
N ILE A 132 11.79 -3.05 15.82
CA ILE A 132 11.94 -2.23 14.62
C ILE A 132 12.03 -0.78 15.08
N GLU A 133 13.12 -0.12 14.70
CA GLU A 133 13.35 1.29 15.04
C GLU A 133 13.28 2.19 13.81
N TYR A 134 12.63 3.34 13.96
CA TYR A 134 12.74 4.47 13.06
C TYR A 134 14.21 4.87 12.93
N SER A 135 14.68 4.96 11.69
CA SER A 135 15.99 5.56 11.43
C SER A 135 16.07 6.99 12.00
N PRO A 136 17.26 7.49 12.38
CA PRO A 136 17.44 8.88 12.82
C PRO A 136 16.89 9.91 11.83
N ARG A 137 16.93 9.56 10.53
CA ARG A 137 16.38 10.39 9.46
C ARG A 137 14.85 10.45 9.49
N ALA A 138 14.17 9.34 9.77
CA ALA A 138 12.72 9.29 9.91
C ALA A 138 12.27 10.07 11.15
N VAL A 139 12.97 9.88 12.28
CA VAL A 139 12.75 10.65 13.51
C VAL A 139 12.85 12.15 13.26
N ALA A 140 13.94 12.60 12.63
CA ALA A 140 14.14 14.01 12.32
C ALA A 140 13.09 14.57 11.33
N ALA A 141 12.59 13.72 10.41
CA ALA A 141 11.53 14.13 9.48
C ALA A 141 10.20 14.36 10.21
N ILE A 142 9.81 13.44 11.10
CA ILE A 142 8.60 13.56 11.92
C ILE A 142 8.69 14.75 12.88
N GLN A 143 9.85 15.00 13.48
CA GLN A 143 10.07 16.16 14.34
C GLN A 143 9.92 17.49 13.57
N ARG A 144 10.49 17.60 12.36
CA ARG A 144 10.33 18.81 11.53
C ARG A 144 8.89 19.09 11.10
N LEU A 145 8.05 18.06 11.02
CA LEU A 145 6.62 18.23 10.75
C LEU A 145 5.93 18.88 11.94
N ARG A 146 6.14 18.29 13.12
CA ARG A 146 5.63 18.85 14.38
C ARG A 146 6.09 20.30 14.60
N ASP A 147 7.37 20.60 14.34
CA ASP A 147 7.92 21.94 14.54
C ASP A 147 7.33 22.99 13.56
N ARG A 148 6.71 22.55 12.46
CA ARG A 148 5.97 23.40 11.49
C ARG A 148 4.48 23.49 11.79
N GLY A 149 3.99 22.80 12.81
CA GLY A 149 2.59 22.81 13.24
C GLY A 149 1.74 21.65 12.71
N ASP A 150 2.33 20.68 11.99
CA ASP A 150 1.63 19.45 11.60
C ASP A 150 1.44 18.54 12.82
N ASP A 151 0.29 17.86 12.92
CA ASP A 151 0.06 16.88 13.99
C ASP A 151 0.67 15.54 13.59
N ALA A 152 2.00 15.44 13.72
CA ALA A 152 2.79 14.25 13.39
C ALA A 152 3.55 13.73 14.62
N ARG A 153 3.47 12.43 14.91
CA ARG A 153 4.06 11.83 16.13
C ARG A 153 4.70 10.48 15.87
N LEU A 154 5.74 10.15 16.65
CA LEU A 154 6.30 8.80 16.72
C LEU A 154 5.33 7.89 17.47
N ASN A 155 5.26 6.61 17.07
CA ASN A 155 4.30 5.63 17.58
C ASN A 155 4.20 5.61 19.11
N THR A 156 5.35 5.60 19.79
CA THR A 156 5.41 5.59 21.26
C THR A 156 5.17 6.97 21.91
N ALA A 157 4.22 7.76 21.41
CA ALA A 157 3.88 9.09 21.91
C ALA A 157 5.11 10.01 22.16
N GLY A 158 6.11 9.92 21.29
CA GLY A 158 7.34 10.72 21.38
C GLY A 158 8.41 10.22 22.37
N ARG A 159 8.24 9.05 22.99
CA ARG A 159 9.22 8.45 23.92
C ARG A 159 10.45 7.83 23.25
N GLY A 160 10.43 7.54 21.95
CA GLY A 160 11.55 6.86 21.33
C GLY A 160 11.28 6.38 19.91
N ILE A 161 12.32 5.76 19.37
CA ILE A 161 12.51 5.31 17.99
C ILE A 161 11.72 4.05 17.63
N GLY A 162 10.95 3.43 18.52
CA GLY A 162 10.20 2.21 18.20
C GLY A 162 9.10 2.45 17.16
N VAL A 163 9.08 1.60 16.13
CA VAL A 163 7.97 1.46 15.16
C VAL A 163 6.91 0.52 15.71
N ASP A 164 7.30 -0.41 16.58
CA ASP A 164 6.42 -1.42 17.16
C ASP A 164 5.31 -0.74 17.98
N GLY A 165 4.06 -1.19 17.80
CA GLY A 165 2.88 -0.52 18.36
C GLY A 165 1.94 -1.42 19.14
N PHE A 166 2.40 -2.60 19.55
CA PHE A 166 1.55 -3.62 20.16
C PHE A 166 1.47 -3.55 21.70
N ASP A 167 1.97 -2.47 22.32
CA ASP A 167 2.00 -2.30 23.78
C ASP A 167 0.62 -2.23 24.44
N SER A 168 -0.41 -1.77 23.72
CA SER A 168 -1.76 -1.63 24.28
C SER A 168 -2.49 -2.98 24.29
N THR A 169 -3.38 -3.18 25.26
CA THR A 169 -4.25 -4.38 25.30
C THR A 169 -5.03 -4.57 24.00
N HIS A 170 -5.42 -3.47 23.34
CA HIS A 170 -6.11 -3.50 22.06
C HIS A 170 -5.19 -4.03 20.96
N ASN A 171 -4.05 -3.37 20.73
CA ASN A 171 -3.16 -3.74 19.64
C ASN A 171 -2.56 -5.13 19.86
N ALA A 172 -2.21 -5.50 21.09
CA ALA A 172 -1.73 -6.83 21.44
C ALA A 172 -2.67 -7.98 21.03
N SER A 173 -3.97 -7.70 20.84
CA SER A 173 -4.97 -8.68 20.38
C SER A 173 -5.11 -8.79 18.85
N ILE A 174 -4.44 -7.91 18.09
CA ILE A 174 -4.49 -7.90 16.63
C ILE A 174 -3.73 -9.12 16.07
N THR A 175 -4.41 -9.89 15.22
CA THR A 175 -3.86 -11.06 14.55
C THR A 175 -3.40 -10.72 13.13
N TRP A 176 -2.61 -11.61 12.52
CA TRP A 176 -2.23 -11.48 11.11
C TRP A 176 -3.45 -11.37 10.20
N ARG A 177 -4.52 -12.14 10.47
CA ARG A 177 -5.78 -12.08 9.74
C ARG A 177 -6.38 -10.67 9.81
N HIS A 178 -6.41 -10.07 10.99
CA HIS A 178 -6.97 -8.73 11.15
C HIS A 178 -6.20 -7.67 10.33
N LEU A 179 -4.87 -7.75 10.27
CA LEU A 179 -4.07 -6.86 9.42
C LEU A 179 -4.33 -7.13 7.93
N LEU A 180 -4.26 -8.39 7.50
CA LEU A 180 -4.40 -8.80 6.10
C LEU A 180 -5.81 -8.58 5.53
N GLN A 181 -6.82 -8.48 6.40
CA GLN A 181 -8.21 -8.26 6.01
C GLN A 181 -8.72 -6.86 6.36
N GLN A 182 -7.86 -5.97 6.85
CA GLN A 182 -8.24 -4.60 7.21
C GLN A 182 -9.40 -4.54 8.22
N THR A 183 -9.31 -5.36 9.26
CA THR A 183 -10.27 -5.41 10.38
C THR A 183 -9.59 -5.21 11.73
N ASN A 184 -8.46 -4.49 11.76
CA ASN A 184 -7.58 -4.42 12.93
C ASN A 184 -7.96 -3.33 13.95
N GLU A 185 -8.62 -2.25 13.50
CA GLU A 185 -8.97 -1.10 14.33
C GLU A 185 -7.74 -0.53 15.09
N TRP A 186 -6.58 -0.44 14.44
CA TRP A 186 -5.29 -0.05 15.02
C TRP A 186 -5.42 1.16 15.94
N GLN A 187 -4.86 1.08 17.15
CA GLN A 187 -4.89 2.15 18.13
C GLN A 187 -3.57 2.92 18.17
N GLY A 188 -3.62 4.24 18.01
CA GLY A 188 -2.49 5.13 18.26
C GLY A 188 -1.90 5.71 16.98
N TRP A 189 -0.57 5.72 16.87
CA TRP A 189 0.14 6.40 15.80
C TRP A 189 1.05 5.43 15.08
N LEU A 190 1.05 5.41 13.75
CA LEU A 190 2.03 4.64 13.00
C LEU A 190 2.62 5.51 11.89
N CYS A 191 3.94 5.46 11.76
CA CYS A 191 4.68 6.19 10.73
C CYS A 191 4.35 7.68 10.67
N GLY A 192 4.17 8.35 11.81
CA GLY A 192 3.87 9.79 11.83
C GLY A 192 2.39 10.15 11.67
N LYS A 193 1.50 9.18 11.40
CA LYS A 193 0.06 9.39 11.21
C LYS A 193 -0.75 8.80 12.37
N PRO A 194 -1.81 9.46 12.83
CA PRO A 194 -2.73 8.87 13.79
C PRO A 194 -3.66 7.89 13.09
N ASP A 195 -4.10 6.87 13.80
CA ASP A 195 -5.13 5.93 13.37
C ASP A 195 -6.44 6.57 12.89
N ILE A 196 -6.81 7.73 13.43
CA ILE A 196 -8.03 8.43 13.01
C ILE A 196 -8.03 8.85 11.53
N VAL A 197 -6.88 8.86 10.85
CA VAL A 197 -6.82 9.10 9.38
C VAL A 197 -7.52 8.01 8.58
N ASP A 198 -7.61 6.81 9.14
CA ASP A 198 -8.28 5.67 8.52
C ASP A 198 -9.75 5.58 8.90
N TRP A 199 -10.16 6.32 9.94
CA TRP A 199 -11.54 6.31 10.40
C TRP A 199 -12.42 7.08 9.42
N ASN A 200 -13.41 6.37 8.92
CA ASN A 200 -14.42 6.83 7.98
C ASN A 200 -13.85 7.19 6.59
N ARG A 201 -12.79 6.51 6.14
CA ARG A 201 -12.32 6.63 4.75
C ARG A 201 -13.39 6.09 3.82
N ASP A 202 -14.00 6.99 3.05
CA ASP A 202 -15.35 6.76 2.57
C ASP A 202 -15.44 5.85 1.34
N VAL A 203 -16.42 4.93 1.41
CA VAL A 203 -17.22 4.45 0.28
C VAL A 203 -18.63 5.03 0.50
N GLU A 204 -18.81 6.31 0.15
CA GLU A 204 -20.05 7.12 0.18
C GLU A 204 -20.98 7.07 1.42
N THR A 205 -20.62 6.40 2.52
CA THR A 205 -21.48 6.03 3.65
C THR A 205 -20.85 6.16 5.03
N ALA A 206 -19.64 6.69 5.16
CA ALA A 206 -18.91 6.65 6.42
C ALA A 206 -19.46 7.67 7.45
N VAL A 207 -20.27 7.17 8.38
CA VAL A 207 -20.79 7.94 9.53
C VAL A 207 -19.67 8.13 10.54
N ALA A 208 -19.40 9.38 10.97
CA ALA A 208 -18.42 9.70 12.01
C ALA A 208 -18.53 8.77 13.24
N ARG A 209 -17.61 7.81 13.34
CA ARG A 209 -17.56 6.87 14.47
C ARG A 209 -16.94 7.52 15.69
N GLN A 210 -17.65 7.44 16.83
CA GLN A 210 -17.18 7.95 18.11
C GLN A 210 -16.36 6.92 18.90
N GLU A 211 -16.48 5.63 18.57
CA GLU A 211 -15.92 4.52 19.35
C GLU A 211 -15.18 3.50 18.47
N ARG A 212 -13.98 3.11 18.95
CA ARG A 212 -13.18 2.01 18.42
C ARG A 212 -13.88 0.68 18.66
N LYS A 213 -13.87 -0.21 17.66
CA LYS A 213 -14.44 -1.56 17.76
C LYS A 213 -13.32 -2.57 18.05
N ALA A 214 -13.69 -3.72 18.58
CA ALA A 214 -12.73 -4.81 18.77
C ALA A 214 -12.17 -5.28 17.41
N PRO A 215 -10.90 -5.75 17.33
CA PRO A 215 -10.37 -6.32 16.11
C PRO A 215 -11.25 -7.47 15.59
N GLY A 216 -11.47 -7.52 14.28
CA GLY A 216 -12.24 -8.55 13.58
C GLY A 216 -13.72 -8.28 13.42
N VAL A 217 -14.29 -7.25 14.06
CA VAL A 217 -15.75 -7.01 14.04
C VAL A 217 -16.20 -5.93 13.06
N HIS A 218 -15.25 -5.18 12.50
CA HIS A 218 -15.51 -4.12 11.53
C HIS A 218 -14.43 -4.13 10.46
N TRP A 219 -14.86 -3.93 9.22
CA TRP A 219 -13.97 -3.75 8.08
C TRP A 219 -13.90 -2.26 7.74
N GLU A 220 -12.69 -1.75 7.61
CA GLU A 220 -12.44 -0.39 7.16
C GLU A 220 -11.08 -0.33 6.47
N TYR A 221 -11.02 0.33 5.32
CA TYR A 221 -9.76 0.49 4.61
C TYR A 221 -8.77 1.31 5.45
N ASN A 222 -7.64 0.70 5.82
CA ASN A 222 -6.61 1.34 6.64
C ASN A 222 -5.22 1.29 6.00
N ASP A 223 -4.46 2.36 6.25
CA ASP A 223 -3.02 2.49 5.96
C ASP A 223 -2.14 2.22 7.19
N VAL A 224 -2.64 2.48 8.41
CA VAL A 224 -1.93 2.22 9.67
C VAL A 224 -2.15 0.81 10.21
#